data_AF-A0A973D410-F1
#
_entry.id   AF-A0A973D410-F1
#
_cell.length_a   1.000
_cell.length_b   1.000
_cell.length_c   1.000
_cell.angle_alpha   90.00
_cell.angle_beta   90.00
_cell.angle_gamma   90.00
#
_symmetry.space_group_name_H-M   'P 1'
#
loop_
_entity.id
_entity.type
_entity.pdbx_description
1 polymer ?
#
loop_
_entity_poly.entity_id
_entity_poly.type
_entity_poly.pdbx_seq_one_letter_code
_entity_poly.pdbx_strand_id
1 'polypeptide(L)'
;KGLAHPIGEIFNITGYGINTMPGYRAQVSPQDRWAIVAHVKALQFSQSIDIAEIPESERQRLEQQPLPASDESGSTPNKETGTDSRQGR
;
A
#
# COMPACT_ATOMS: atom_id res chain seq x y z
N LYS A 1 -1.20 18.37 14.31
CA LYS A 1 0.12 17.98 13.76
C LYS A 1 0.06 16.48 13.50
N GLY A 2 -0.29 16.09 12.28
CA GLY A 2 -0.41 14.67 11.91
C GLY A 2 0.94 13.98 12.09
N LEU A 3 0.92 12.75 12.57
CA LEU A 3 2.11 11.92 12.83
C LEU A 3 2.77 11.54 11.49
N ALA A 4 3.39 12.52 10.84
CA ALA A 4 4.26 12.27 9.72
C ALA A 4 5.52 11.61 10.28
N HIS A 5 5.55 10.28 10.25
CA HIS A 5 6.73 9.54 10.67
C HIS A 5 7.94 10.04 9.85
N PRO A 6 9.02 10.48 10.50
CA PRO A 6 10.25 10.83 9.82
C PRO A 6 10.79 9.61 9.07
N ILE A 7 11.56 9.85 8.01
CA ILE A 7 11.98 8.80 7.08
C ILE A 7 12.73 7.65 7.78
N GLY A 8 13.55 7.96 8.78
CA GLY A 8 14.27 6.97 9.58
C GLY A 8 13.36 6.13 10.49
N GLU A 9 12.23 6.69 10.93
CA GLU A 9 11.27 5.93 11.73
C GLU A 9 10.51 4.92 10.86
N ILE A 10 10.13 5.29 9.64
CA ILE A 10 9.52 4.34 8.69
C ILE A 10 10.49 3.21 8.38
N PHE A 11 11.77 3.51 8.14
CA PHE A 11 12.80 2.49 7.94
C PHE A 11 12.93 1.55 9.15
N ASN A 12 12.92 2.10 10.37
CA ASN A 12 12.97 1.31 11.59
C ASN A 12 11.72 0.44 11.76
N ILE A 13 10.54 0.96 11.46
CA ILE A 13 9.28 0.18 11.52
C ILE A 13 9.31 -0.97 10.51
N THR A 14 9.77 -0.74 9.27
CA THR A 14 9.90 -1.82 8.28
C THR A 14 10.89 -2.91 8.74
N GLY A 15 11.95 -2.53 9.47
CA GLY A 15 12.95 -3.47 9.98
C GLY A 15 12.53 -4.22 11.25
N TYR A 16 12.08 -3.49 12.26
CA TYR A 16 11.86 -3.97 13.63
C TYR A 16 10.39 -4.18 13.98
N GLY A 17 9.47 -3.62 13.19
CA GLY A 17 8.04 -3.65 13.47
C GLY A 17 7.60 -2.54 14.42
N ILE A 18 6.28 -2.43 14.62
CA ILE A 18 5.66 -1.54 15.61
C ILE A 18 4.29 -2.11 16.01
N ASN A 19 3.98 -2.12 17.31
CA ASN A 19 2.74 -2.68 17.83
C ASN A 19 2.50 -4.13 17.35
N THR A 20 1.43 -4.34 16.58
CA THR A 20 1.04 -5.63 16.00
C THR A 20 1.71 -5.92 14.65
N MET A 21 2.44 -4.95 14.08
CA MET A 21 3.16 -5.11 12.81
C MET A 21 4.53 -5.75 13.07
N PRO A 22 4.80 -6.96 12.54
CA PRO A 22 6.11 -7.61 12.68
C PRO A 22 7.18 -6.89 11.84
N GLY A 23 8.44 -7.00 12.25
CA GLY A 23 9.58 -6.49 11.50
C GLY A 23 9.99 -7.42 10.35
N TYR A 24 10.31 -6.84 9.19
CA TYR A 24 10.65 -7.58 7.96
C TYR A 24 12.16 -7.60 7.66
N ARG A 25 13.03 -7.25 8.61
CA ARG A 25 14.48 -7.15 8.39
C ARG A 25 15.15 -8.43 7.86
N ALA A 26 14.59 -9.60 8.18
CA ALA A 26 15.11 -10.90 7.77
C ALA A 26 14.74 -11.28 6.33
N GLN A 27 13.67 -10.68 5.79
CA GLN A 27 13.11 -10.99 4.48
C GLN A 27 13.50 -9.95 3.44
N VAL A 28 13.71 -8.70 3.85
CA VAL A 28 13.96 -7.56 2.96
C VAL A 28 15.35 -6.99 3.22
N SER A 29 16.16 -6.86 2.18
CA SER A 29 17.50 -6.28 2.28
C SER A 29 17.45 -4.82 2.77
N PRO A 30 18.51 -4.28 3.42
CA PRO A 30 18.55 -2.87 3.81
C PRO A 30 18.31 -1.89 2.65
N GLN A 31 18.81 -2.21 1.46
CA GLN A 31 18.66 -1.43 0.24
C GLN A 31 17.19 -1.39 -0.21
N ASP A 32 16.53 -2.55 -0.25
CA ASP A 32 15.12 -2.63 -0.66
C ASP A 32 14.20 -1.94 0.35
N ARG A 33 14.53 -1.96 1.65
CA ARG A 33 13.77 -1.19 2.65
C ARG A 33 13.83 0.31 2.39
N TRP A 34 14.97 0.85 1.94
CA TRP A 34 15.04 2.24 1.51
C TRP A 34 14.20 2.53 0.28
N ALA A 35 14.16 1.60 -0.69
CA ALA A 35 13.30 1.73 -1.86
C ALA A 35 11.81 1.76 -1.48
N ILE A 36 11.37 0.88 -0.56
CA ILE A 36 10.00 0.87 -0.02
C ILE A 36 9.68 2.20 0.66
N VAL A 37 10.57 2.67 1.55
CA VAL A 37 10.38 3.93 2.27
C VAL A 37 10.27 5.12 1.31
N ALA A 38 11.12 5.18 0.27
CA ALA A 38 11.07 6.22 -0.75
C ALA A 38 9.74 6.19 -1.53
N HIS A 39 9.27 4.99 -1.90
CA HIS A 39 8.00 4.84 -2.62
C HIS A 39 6.80 5.29 -1.77
N VAL A 40 6.76 4.90 -0.49
CA VAL A 40 5.71 5.35 0.44
C VAL A 40 5.73 6.87 0.59
N LYS A 41 6.91 7.50 0.67
CA LYS A 41 7.02 8.95 0.74
C LYS A 41 6.55 9.64 -0.54
N ALA A 42 6.87 9.09 -1.70
CA ALA A 42 6.37 9.61 -2.98
C ALA A 42 4.84 9.55 -3.05
N LEU A 43 4.23 8.46 -2.58
CA LEU A 43 2.77 8.32 -2.51
C LEU A 43 2.14 9.30 -1.51
N GLN A 44 2.73 9.45 -0.32
CA GLN A 44 2.27 10.43 0.66
C GLN A 44 2.30 11.85 0.09
N PHE A 45 3.37 12.19 -0.63
CA PHE A 45 3.51 13.49 -1.29
C PHE A 45 2.45 13.68 -2.39
N SER A 46 2.22 12.66 -3.22
CA SER A 46 1.19 12.70 -4.27
C SER A 46 -0.22 12.84 -3.72
N GLN A 47 -0.51 12.29 -2.53
CA GLN A 47 -1.83 12.39 -1.89
C GLN A 47 -1.98 13.68 -1.07
N SER A 48 -0.88 14.34 -0.69
CA SER A 48 -0.92 15.56 0.11
C SER A 48 -1.11 16.84 -0.71
N ILE A 49 -0.99 16.77 -2.04
CA ILE A 49 -1.18 17.91 -2.93
C ILE A 49 -2.69 18.06 -3.19
N ASP A 50 -3.22 19.25 -2.92
CA ASP A 50 -4.59 19.61 -3.32
C ASP A 50 -4.66 19.64 -4.85
N ILE A 51 -5.72 19.07 -5.42
CA ILE A 51 -5.95 19.06 -6.87
C ILE A 51 -5.85 20.50 -7.41
N ALA A 52 -6.28 21.49 -6.63
CA ALA A 52 -6.18 22.92 -6.92
C ALA A 52 -4.75 23.40 -7.25
N GLU A 53 -3.71 22.80 -6.67
CA GLU A 53 -2.30 23.17 -6.89
C GLU A 53 -1.66 22.46 -8.10
N ILE A 54 -2.39 21.52 -8.73
CA ILE A 54 -1.92 20.81 -9.91
C ILE A 54 -2.16 21.71 -11.15
N PRO A 55 -1.10 22.10 -11.89
CA PRO A 55 -1.24 22.87 -13.13
C PRO A 55 -2.07 22.11 -14.16
N GLU A 56 -2.91 22.81 -14.93
CA GLU A 56 -3.90 22.23 -15.85
C GLU A 56 -3.31 21.23 -16.85
N SER A 57 -2.07 21.46 -17.29
CA SER A 57 -1.34 20.58 -18.21
C SER A 57 -1.09 19.17 -17.63
N GLU A 58 -0.84 19.07 -16.33
CA GLU A 58 -0.66 17.76 -15.66
C GLU A 58 -2.02 17.09 -15.38
N ARG A 59 -3.08 17.88 -15.11
CA ARG A 59 -4.43 17.32 -14.94
C ARG A 59 -4.94 16.65 -16.22
N GLN A 60 -4.77 17.29 -17.37
CA GLN A 60 -5.14 16.70 -18.66
C GLN A 60 -4.38 15.41 -18.97
N ARG A 61 -3.11 15.31 -18.53
CA ARG A 61 -2.33 14.09 -18.68
C ARG A 61 -2.84 12.96 -17.78
N LEU A 62 -3.32 13.27 -16.57
CA LEU A 62 -3.92 12.31 -15.65
C LEU A 62 -5.30 11.84 -16.13
N GLU A 63 -6.11 12.73 -16.69
CA GLU A 63 -7.42 12.39 -17.29
C GLU A 63 -7.30 11.55 -18.57
N GLN A 64 -6.20 11.72 -19.31
CA GLN A 64 -5.90 10.93 -20.52
C GLN A 64 -5.29 9.56 -20.21
N GLN A 65 -4.92 9.26 -18.96
CA GLN A 65 -4.57 7.89 -18.59
C GLN A 65 -5.85 7.06 -18.60
N PRO A 66 -5.97 6.09 -19.52
CA PRO A 66 -7.06 5.13 -19.40
C PRO A 66 -6.82 4.40 -18.08
N LEU A 67 -7.82 4.44 -17.20
CA LEU A 67 -7.87 3.57 -16.02
C LEU A 67 -7.49 2.17 -16.51
N PRO A 68 -6.45 1.51 -15.95
CA PRO A 68 -6.26 0.10 -16.24
C PRO A 68 -7.59 -0.55 -15.90
N ALA A 69 -8.16 -1.27 -16.87
CA ALA A 69 -9.41 -1.98 -16.68
C ALA A 69 -9.36 -2.65 -15.31
N SER A 70 -10.42 -2.46 -14.54
CA SER A 70 -10.67 -3.14 -13.28
C SER A 70 -10.78 -4.64 -13.53
N ASP A 71 -9.69 -5.28 -13.95
CA ASP A 71 -9.58 -6.72 -14.03
C ASP A 71 -9.46 -7.19 -12.58
N GLU A 72 -10.56 -7.79 -12.15
CA GLU A 72 -10.80 -8.49 -10.91
C GLU A 72 -9.56 -9.21 -10.34
N SER A 73 -8.80 -8.55 -9.48
CA SER A 73 -7.81 -9.23 -8.64
C SER A 73 -7.68 -8.55 -7.29
N GLY A 74 -8.77 -8.60 -6.53
CA GLY A 74 -8.80 -8.16 -5.14
C GLY A 74 -10.19 -8.26 -4.55
N SER A 75 -10.43 -9.33 -3.79
CA SER A 75 -11.61 -9.57 -2.94
C SER A 75 -12.74 -10.42 -3.53
N THR A 76 -12.54 -11.73 -3.59
CA THR A 76 -13.64 -12.63 -3.19
C THR A 76 -13.61 -12.71 -1.65
N PRO A 77 -14.68 -12.31 -0.94
CA PRO A 77 -14.80 -12.63 0.47
C PRO A 77 -14.96 -14.14 0.57
N ASN A 78 -14.05 -14.82 1.26
CA ASN A 78 -14.21 -16.24 1.58
C ASN A 78 -15.42 -16.40 2.51
N LYS A 79 -16.60 -16.53 1.92
CA LYS A 79 -17.81 -16.97 2.61
C LYS A 79 -17.71 -18.49 2.67
N GLU A 80 -17.02 -19.02 3.68
CA GLU A 80 -17.09 -20.44 4.03
C GLU A 80 -18.52 -20.74 4.49
N THR A 81 -19.36 -21.03 3.50
CA THR A 81 -20.66 -21.65 3.68
C THR A 81 -20.47 -23.06 4.21
N GLY A 82 -21.04 -23.31 5.39
CA GLY A 82 -21.28 -24.66 5.86
C GLY A 82 -22.03 -25.48 4.80
N THR A 83 -21.45 -26.62 4.45
CA THR A 83 -22.06 -27.78 3.80
C THR A 83 -21.31 -28.97 4.41
N ASP A 84 -21.83 -29.55 5.49
CA ASP A 84 -22.79 -30.66 5.48
C ASP A 84 -22.54 -31.71 4.39
N SER A 85 -22.58 -32.97 4.82
CA SER A 85 -22.54 -34.21 4.02
C SER A 85 -21.16 -34.79 3.69
N ARG A 86 -20.59 -35.54 4.64
CA ARG A 86 -19.86 -36.78 4.34
C ARG A 86 -20.43 -37.94 5.14
N GLN A 87 -21.37 -38.61 4.50
CA GLN A 87 -21.98 -39.88 4.88
C GLN A 87 -20.92 -41.01 4.95
N GLY A 88 -20.94 -41.79 6.03
CA GLY A 88 -20.70 -43.25 6.04
C GLY A 88 -19.25 -43.76 6.09
N ARG A 89 -18.80 -44.20 7.28
CA ARG A 89 -18.73 -45.63 7.68
C ARG A 89 -18.32 -45.73 9.15
#